data_AF-A0A6B9YNT0-F1
#
_entry.id   AF-A0A6B9YNT0-F1
#
_cell.length_a   1.000
_cell.length_b   1.000
_cell.length_c   1.000
_cell.angle_alpha   90.00
_cell.angle_beta   90.00
_cell.angle_gamma   90.00
#
_symmetry.space_group_name_H-M   'P 1'
#
loop_
_entity.id
_entity.type
_entity.pdbx_description
1 polymer ?
#
loop_
_entity_poly.entity_id
_entity_poly.type
_entity_poly.pdbx_seq_one_letter_code
_entity_poly.pdbx_strand_id
1 'polypeptide(L)'
;MTLIRSCLLAVAAVCATSSLAAHADTFNFAVSGSAGGFSGSGILETTPNGSGQYLITGISATGVTGIIAPGGFNGNDNLLFPTNAQTLDPNGFSFSAANGPDSFDVNVYNDGTGYFAFFRDEDNFTDTLPITFDVTPAASPVPEPGTLLLLGTGILGVAGSLRRKAFTH
;
A
#
# COMPACT_ATOMS: atom_id res chain seq x y z
N MET A 1 22.26 42.68 34.87
CA MET A 1 22.87 41.33 34.91
C MET A 1 21.78 40.36 35.38
N THR A 2 20.81 40.05 34.52
CA THR A 2 20.71 38.84 33.64
C THR A 2 20.19 37.60 34.37
N LEU A 3 18.90 37.61 34.70
CA LEU A 3 18.10 36.48 35.21
C LEU A 3 17.03 36.01 34.18
N ILE A 4 17.27 36.24 32.89
CA ILE A 4 16.33 35.90 31.81
C ILE A 4 17.08 35.03 30.81
N ARG A 5 17.30 33.74 31.12
CA ARG A 5 17.91 32.80 30.16
C ARG A 5 17.49 31.33 30.30
N SER A 6 16.49 31.00 31.10
CA SER A 6 16.24 29.59 31.47
C SER A 6 14.88 29.00 31.07
N CYS A 7 14.01 29.70 30.33
CA CYS A 7 12.70 29.16 29.91
C CYS A 7 12.62 28.70 28.45
N LEU A 8 13.73 28.64 27.71
CA LEU A 8 13.73 28.35 26.26
C LEU A 8 14.13 26.90 25.88
N LEU A 9 14.22 25.98 26.85
CA LEU A 9 14.46 24.55 26.60
C LEU A 9 13.24 23.71 27.04
N ALA A 10 12.12 23.83 26.33
CA ALA A 10 11.02 22.86 26.45
C ALA A 10 10.13 22.75 25.19
N VAL A 11 10.18 23.71 24.27
CA VAL A 11 9.26 23.75 23.12
C VAL A 11 9.85 23.09 21.86
N ALA A 12 11.16 22.84 21.81
CA ALA A 12 11.82 22.34 20.59
C ALA A 12 11.75 20.82 20.38
N ALA A 13 11.19 20.03 21.31
CA ALA A 13 11.17 18.56 21.21
C ALA A 13 9.85 17.96 20.69
N VAL A 14 8.82 18.77 20.43
CA VAL A 14 7.48 18.26 20.03
C VAL A 14 7.30 18.19 18.50
N CYS A 15 8.19 18.80 17.70
CA CYS A 15 8.09 18.76 16.23
C CYS A 15 8.87 17.59 15.58
N ALA A 16 9.49 16.71 16.36
CA ALA A 16 10.16 15.54 15.83
C ALA A 16 9.13 14.41 15.59
N THR A 17 8.83 14.21 14.31
CA THR A 17 8.46 12.92 13.71
C THR A 17 7.19 12.25 14.24
N SER A 18 6.04 12.90 14.07
CA SER A 18 4.87 12.15 13.63
C SER A 18 4.89 12.15 12.10
N SER A 19 5.78 11.35 11.52
CA SER A 19 5.53 10.84 10.16
C SER A 19 4.23 10.06 10.27
N LEU A 20 3.11 10.73 10.04
CA LEU A 20 1.91 10.05 9.61
C LEU A 20 2.37 9.27 8.39
N ALA A 21 2.52 7.95 8.54
CA ALA A 21 2.67 7.10 7.37
C ALA A 21 1.53 7.51 6.45
N ALA A 22 1.84 8.01 5.26
CA ALA A 22 0.85 8.12 4.21
C ALA A 22 0.41 6.68 3.96
N HIS A 23 -0.68 6.25 4.60
CA HIS A 23 -1.20 4.92 4.43
C HIS A 23 -1.76 4.88 3.01
N ALA A 24 -0.99 4.29 2.09
CA ALA A 24 -1.56 3.82 0.83
C ALA A 24 -2.66 2.82 1.18
N ASP A 25 -3.81 2.94 0.53
CA ASP A 25 -4.86 1.93 0.68
C ASP A 25 -4.36 0.65 0.02
N THR A 26 -4.42 -0.45 0.74
CA THR A 26 -3.87 -1.72 0.27
C THR A 26 -4.99 -2.73 0.04
N PHE A 27 -4.83 -3.51 -1.01
CA PHE A 27 -5.76 -4.58 -1.37
C PHE A 27 -5.00 -5.88 -1.51
N ASN A 28 -5.48 -6.94 -0.86
CA ASN A 28 -4.99 -8.27 -1.14
C ASN A 28 -5.58 -8.73 -2.47
N PHE A 29 -4.76 -9.32 -3.33
CA PHE A 29 -5.22 -9.94 -4.55
C PHE A 29 -4.80 -11.41 -4.60
N ALA A 30 -5.61 -12.21 -5.28
CA ALA A 30 -5.29 -13.58 -5.65
C ALA A 30 -5.68 -13.82 -7.10
N VAL A 31 -4.83 -14.55 -7.83
CA VAL A 31 -5.04 -14.88 -9.23
C VAL A 31 -4.79 -16.37 -9.45
N SER A 32 -5.66 -17.01 -10.23
CA SER A 32 -5.48 -18.40 -10.62
C SER A 32 -5.87 -18.63 -12.08
N GLY A 33 -4.95 -19.13 -12.89
CA GLY A 33 -5.17 -19.47 -14.29
C GLY A 33 -5.72 -20.88 -14.44
N SER A 34 -6.72 -21.04 -15.31
CA SER A 34 -7.42 -22.32 -15.54
C SER A 34 -6.52 -23.41 -16.16
N ALA A 35 -5.43 -23.01 -16.84
CA ALA A 35 -4.49 -23.91 -17.52
C ALA A 35 -3.14 -24.10 -16.77
N GLY A 36 -3.05 -23.74 -15.49
CA GLY A 36 -1.95 -24.12 -14.59
C GLY A 36 -0.63 -23.33 -14.70
N GLY A 37 -0.51 -22.37 -15.63
CA GLY A 37 0.75 -21.63 -15.85
C GLY A 37 0.91 -20.33 -15.05
N PHE A 38 -0.19 -19.73 -14.57
CA PHE A 38 -0.16 -18.42 -13.91
C PHE A 38 -1.04 -18.43 -12.67
N SER A 39 -0.41 -18.31 -11.51
CA SER A 39 -1.12 -18.15 -10.24
C SER A 39 -0.24 -17.38 -9.26
N GLY A 40 -0.87 -16.66 -8.35
CA GLY A 40 -0.15 -15.87 -7.37
C GLY A 40 -1.10 -15.12 -6.46
N SER A 41 -0.54 -14.59 -5.39
CA SER A 41 -1.25 -13.70 -4.48
C SER A 41 -0.28 -12.67 -3.93
N GLY A 42 -0.81 -11.52 -3.57
CA GLY A 42 0.00 -10.45 -3.03
C GLY A 42 -0.82 -9.26 -2.59
N ILE A 43 -0.16 -8.11 -2.52
CA ILE A 43 -0.73 -6.84 -2.10
C ILE A 43 -0.60 -5.85 -3.24
N LEU A 44 -1.69 -5.17 -3.57
CA LEU A 44 -1.72 -3.96 -4.37
C LEU A 44 -1.66 -2.77 -3.44
N GLU A 45 -0.72 -1.87 -3.69
CA GLU A 45 -0.66 -0.55 -3.05
C GLU A 45 -1.39 0.43 -3.94
N THR A 46 -2.27 1.24 -3.35
CA THR A 46 -3.14 2.11 -4.12
C THR A 46 -3.30 3.50 -3.50
N THR A 47 -3.71 4.44 -4.33
CA THR A 47 -4.11 5.79 -3.91
C THR A 47 -5.53 6.08 -4.40
N PRO A 48 -6.39 6.72 -3.59
CA PRO A 48 -7.73 7.10 -4.04
C PRO A 48 -7.69 7.97 -5.32
N ASN A 49 -8.50 7.63 -6.31
CA ASN A 49 -8.60 8.35 -7.59
C ASN A 49 -9.98 8.99 -7.81
N GLY A 50 -10.74 9.20 -6.73
CA GLY A 50 -12.10 9.73 -6.77
C GLY A 50 -13.15 8.68 -7.14
N SER A 51 -14.43 8.99 -6.93
CA SER A 51 -15.58 8.15 -7.32
C SER A 51 -15.52 6.68 -6.84
N GLY A 52 -14.83 6.41 -5.73
CA GLY A 52 -14.68 5.05 -5.18
C GLY A 52 -13.65 4.17 -5.88
N GLN A 53 -12.86 4.74 -6.79
CA GLN A 53 -11.81 4.05 -7.54
C GLN A 53 -10.45 4.31 -6.92
N TYR A 54 -9.53 3.39 -7.15
CA TYR A 54 -8.18 3.42 -6.62
C TYR A 54 -7.19 3.25 -7.75
N LEU A 55 -6.18 4.12 -7.82
CA LEU A 55 -5.06 3.95 -8.72
C LEU A 55 -4.05 3.01 -8.07
N ILE A 56 -3.71 1.91 -8.73
CA ILE A 56 -2.65 1.00 -8.30
C ILE A 56 -1.29 1.64 -8.58
N THR A 57 -0.55 1.90 -7.52
CA THR A 57 0.76 2.58 -7.54
C THR A 57 1.91 1.68 -7.14
N GLY A 58 1.61 0.50 -6.58
CA GLY A 58 2.60 -0.51 -6.22
C GLY A 58 1.99 -1.90 -6.17
N ILE A 59 2.85 -2.91 -6.20
CA ILE A 59 2.48 -4.32 -6.12
C ILE A 59 3.59 -5.09 -5.43
N SER A 60 3.21 -5.98 -4.52
CA SER A 60 4.11 -6.89 -3.82
C SER A 60 3.58 -8.32 -3.91
N ALA A 61 4.24 -9.15 -4.72
CA ALA A 61 3.95 -10.57 -4.86
C ALA A 61 5.22 -11.32 -5.27
N THR A 62 5.23 -12.65 -5.09
CA THR A 62 6.37 -13.48 -5.48
C THR A 62 6.63 -13.37 -6.99
N GLY A 63 7.87 -13.09 -7.36
CA GLY A 63 8.29 -12.96 -8.77
C GLY A 63 7.92 -11.63 -9.43
N VAL A 64 7.12 -10.76 -8.79
CA VAL A 64 6.81 -9.43 -9.32
C VAL A 64 7.96 -8.47 -9.04
N THR A 65 8.41 -7.75 -10.06
CA THR A 65 9.54 -6.80 -9.98
C THR A 65 9.07 -5.35 -9.88
N GLY A 66 7.85 -5.03 -10.33
CA GLY A 66 7.25 -3.72 -10.14
C GLY A 66 5.98 -3.50 -10.96
N ILE A 67 5.24 -2.45 -10.61
CA ILE A 67 4.09 -1.98 -11.40
C ILE A 67 4.59 -1.25 -12.67
N ILE A 68 3.90 -1.46 -13.79
CA ILE A 68 4.12 -0.69 -15.02
C ILE A 68 3.18 0.52 -14.98
N ALA A 69 3.71 1.71 -15.24
CA ALA A 69 2.90 2.94 -15.20
C ALA A 69 1.71 2.91 -16.18
N PRO A 70 0.63 3.68 -15.93
CA PRO A 70 -0.50 3.79 -16.85
C PRO A 70 -0.05 4.12 -18.29
N GLY A 71 -0.59 3.38 -19.26
CA GLY A 71 -0.28 3.47 -20.68
C GLY A 71 1.03 2.76 -21.09
N GLY A 72 1.75 2.14 -20.15
CA GLY A 72 3.05 1.52 -20.40
C GLY A 72 2.97 0.14 -21.06
N PHE A 73 1.91 -0.63 -20.80
CA PHE A 73 1.75 -1.97 -21.37
C PHE A 73 0.28 -2.34 -21.57
N ASN A 74 -0.06 -2.78 -22.79
CA ASN A 74 -1.40 -3.23 -23.19
C ASN A 74 -2.54 -2.24 -22.87
N GLY A 75 -2.24 -0.93 -22.86
CA GLY A 75 -3.24 0.11 -22.61
C GLY A 75 -3.72 0.20 -21.16
N ASN A 76 -2.98 -0.38 -20.20
CA ASN A 76 -3.31 -0.34 -18.78
C ASN A 76 -3.57 1.07 -18.25
N ASP A 77 -4.56 1.23 -17.39
CA ASP A 77 -4.81 2.48 -16.67
C ASP A 77 -4.52 2.36 -15.16
N ASN A 78 -4.28 1.13 -14.71
CA ASN A 78 -4.05 0.73 -13.33
C ASN A 78 -5.19 1.11 -12.38
N LEU A 79 -6.43 1.16 -12.85
CA LEU A 79 -7.59 1.46 -12.02
C LEU A 79 -8.18 0.19 -11.41
N LEU A 80 -8.48 0.29 -10.11
CA LEU A 80 -9.17 -0.72 -9.32
C LEU A 80 -10.52 -0.19 -8.87
N PHE A 81 -11.57 -0.99 -9.07
CA PHE A 81 -12.96 -0.67 -8.80
C PHE A 81 -13.55 -1.63 -7.74
N PRO A 82 -13.10 -1.56 -6.48
CA PRO A 82 -13.38 -2.60 -5.47
C PRO A 82 -14.87 -2.70 -5.08
N THR A 83 -15.68 -1.70 -5.39
CA THR A 83 -17.13 -1.70 -5.12
C THR A 83 -17.97 -2.25 -6.28
N ASN A 84 -17.35 -2.47 -7.44
CA ASN A 84 -18.05 -2.94 -8.63
C ASN A 84 -18.06 -4.47 -8.66
N ALA A 85 -19.00 -5.05 -9.40
CA ALA A 85 -19.04 -6.50 -9.61
C ALA A 85 -17.78 -7.00 -10.35
N GLN A 86 -17.27 -6.19 -11.27
CA GLN A 86 -15.97 -6.37 -11.94
C GLN A 86 -15.00 -5.36 -11.32
N THR A 87 -13.96 -5.86 -10.65
CA THR A 87 -13.01 -5.02 -9.91
C THR A 87 -11.96 -4.37 -10.80
N LEU A 88 -11.85 -4.83 -12.06
CA LEU A 88 -11.03 -4.25 -13.11
C LEU A 88 -11.90 -4.00 -14.33
N ASP A 89 -11.42 -3.16 -15.23
CA ASP A 89 -12.02 -2.87 -16.52
C ASP A 89 -11.17 -3.46 -17.66
N PRO A 90 -11.49 -3.18 -18.94
CA PRO A 90 -10.74 -3.72 -20.07
C PRO A 90 -9.30 -3.21 -20.17
N ASN A 91 -8.97 -2.09 -19.53
CA ASN A 91 -7.63 -1.54 -19.51
C ASN A 91 -6.79 -2.26 -18.44
N GLY A 92 -7.34 -2.42 -17.24
CA GLY A 92 -6.73 -3.22 -16.17
C GLY A 92 -5.41 -2.65 -15.65
N PHE A 93 -4.60 -3.51 -15.04
CA PHE A 93 -3.30 -3.12 -14.48
C PHE A 93 -2.17 -4.00 -14.97
N SER A 94 -1.01 -3.37 -15.17
CA SER A 94 0.18 -4.03 -15.70
C SER A 94 1.33 -4.05 -14.71
N PHE A 95 2.07 -5.16 -14.69
CA PHE A 95 3.27 -5.31 -13.87
C PHE A 95 4.33 -6.14 -14.61
N SER A 96 5.59 -5.95 -14.23
CA SER A 96 6.68 -6.80 -14.68
C SER A 96 6.95 -7.89 -13.64
N ALA A 97 7.30 -9.08 -14.10
CA ALA A 97 7.65 -10.23 -13.28
C ALA A 97 8.88 -10.95 -13.84
N ALA A 98 9.53 -11.75 -13.01
CA ALA A 98 10.66 -12.59 -13.38
C ALA A 98 10.50 -14.00 -12.82
N ASN A 99 10.88 -15.00 -13.62
CA ASN A 99 10.94 -16.39 -13.21
C ASN A 99 12.26 -17.00 -13.64
N GLY A 100 13.26 -16.98 -12.75
CA GLY A 100 14.62 -17.39 -13.11
C GLY A 100 15.25 -16.39 -14.09
N PRO A 101 15.74 -16.83 -15.26
CA PRO A 101 16.31 -15.94 -16.26
C PRO A 101 15.25 -15.17 -17.07
N ASP A 102 14.00 -15.64 -17.08
CA ASP A 102 12.95 -15.14 -17.95
C ASP A 102 12.21 -13.96 -17.29
N SER A 103 11.76 -13.00 -18.10
CA SER A 103 11.09 -11.77 -17.68
C SER A 103 9.79 -11.54 -18.45
N PHE A 104 8.75 -11.13 -17.76
CA PHE A 104 7.41 -11.02 -18.32
C PHE A 104 6.81 -9.66 -17.99
N ASP A 105 6.20 -9.01 -18.98
CA ASP A 105 5.19 -7.99 -18.74
C ASP A 105 3.81 -8.67 -18.76
N VAL A 106 3.02 -8.40 -17.73
CA VAL A 106 1.70 -9.00 -17.55
C VAL A 106 0.67 -7.89 -17.38
N ASN A 107 -0.42 -7.94 -18.16
CA ASN A 107 -1.61 -7.10 -17.94
C ASN A 107 -2.75 -7.99 -17.45
N VAL A 108 -3.32 -7.66 -16.29
CA VAL A 108 -4.51 -8.32 -15.75
C VAL A 108 -5.69 -7.39 -15.93
N TYR A 109 -6.73 -7.85 -16.61
CA TYR A 109 -7.87 -7.03 -17.02
C TYR A 109 -9.17 -7.83 -17.05
N ASN A 110 -10.30 -7.13 -17.18
CA ASN A 110 -11.62 -7.73 -17.37
C ASN A 110 -12.27 -7.14 -18.64
N ASP A 111 -12.57 -7.97 -19.63
CA ASP A 111 -13.13 -7.50 -20.91
C ASP A 111 -14.67 -7.38 -20.92
N GLY A 112 -15.30 -7.56 -19.76
CA GLY A 112 -16.76 -7.64 -19.60
C GLY A 112 -17.32 -9.06 -19.61
N THR A 113 -16.57 -10.05 -20.10
CA THR A 113 -16.97 -11.47 -20.14
C THR A 113 -16.26 -12.32 -19.08
N GLY A 114 -15.07 -11.91 -18.65
CA GLY A 114 -14.26 -12.60 -17.66
C GLY A 114 -12.95 -11.86 -17.38
N TYR A 115 -12.14 -12.43 -16.49
CA TYR A 115 -10.79 -11.94 -16.23
C TYR A 115 -9.77 -12.68 -17.09
N PHE A 116 -8.78 -11.93 -17.56
CA PHE A 116 -7.71 -12.45 -18.39
C PHE A 116 -6.36 -11.88 -17.94
N ALA A 117 -5.31 -12.65 -18.19
CA ALA A 117 -3.93 -12.18 -18.09
C ALA A 117 -3.31 -12.24 -19.49
N PHE A 118 -2.83 -11.11 -19.98
CA PHE A 118 -2.06 -11.00 -21.21
C PHE A 118 -0.58 -10.92 -20.86
N PHE A 119 0.23 -11.78 -21.47
CA PHE A 119 1.65 -11.93 -21.21
C PHE A 119 2.45 -11.45 -22.42
N ARG A 120 3.61 -10.87 -22.16
CA ARG A 120 4.69 -10.72 -23.14
C ARG A 120 6.02 -11.01 -22.46
N ASP A 121 6.80 -11.93 -23.02
CA ASP A 121 8.16 -12.23 -22.53
C ASP A 121 9.23 -11.34 -23.21
N GLU A 122 10.50 -11.54 -22.84
CA GLU A 122 11.63 -10.82 -23.43
C GLU A 122 11.82 -11.05 -24.94
N ASP A 123 11.34 -12.17 -25.48
CA ASP A 123 11.43 -12.52 -26.89
C ASP A 123 10.23 -12.00 -27.70
N ASN A 124 9.34 -11.21 -27.08
CA ASN A 124 8.08 -10.72 -27.62
C ASN A 124 7.07 -11.83 -27.96
N PHE A 125 7.21 -13.02 -27.42
CA PHE A 125 6.13 -13.99 -27.45
C PHE A 125 5.00 -13.48 -26.57
N THR A 126 3.76 -13.62 -27.07
CA THR A 126 2.57 -13.18 -26.36
C THR A 126 1.56 -14.29 -26.22
N ASP A 127 0.85 -14.28 -25.09
CA ASP A 127 -0.25 -15.22 -24.83
C ASP A 127 -1.32 -14.54 -23.97
N THR A 128 -2.55 -15.03 -24.05
CA THR A 128 -3.68 -14.57 -23.23
C THR A 128 -4.35 -15.76 -22.59
N LEU A 129 -4.39 -15.78 -21.26
CA LEU A 129 -4.99 -16.86 -20.50
C LEU A 129 -6.21 -16.38 -19.71
N PRO A 130 -7.31 -17.15 -19.67
CA PRO A 130 -8.41 -16.89 -18.76
C PRO A 130 -7.99 -17.19 -17.32
N ILE A 131 -8.37 -16.30 -16.40
CA ILE A 131 -8.02 -16.38 -14.98
C ILE A 131 -9.24 -16.14 -14.10
N THR A 132 -9.15 -16.57 -12.85
CA THR A 132 -9.92 -15.99 -11.75
C THR A 132 -9.09 -14.89 -11.11
N PHE A 133 -9.73 -13.79 -10.74
CA PHE A 133 -9.10 -12.68 -10.05
C PHE A 133 -10.00 -12.22 -8.91
N ASP A 134 -9.46 -12.28 -7.69
CA ASP A 134 -10.16 -11.92 -6.48
C ASP A 134 -9.40 -10.80 -5.77
N VAL A 135 -10.12 -9.79 -5.32
CA VAL A 135 -9.57 -8.64 -4.59
C VAL A 135 -10.35 -8.43 -3.31
N THR A 136 -9.63 -8.24 -2.21
CA THR A 136 -10.22 -7.92 -0.91
C THR A 136 -9.45 -6.76 -0.25
N PRO A 137 -10.11 -5.87 0.49
CA PRO A 137 -9.42 -4.84 1.26
C PRO A 137 -8.42 -5.51 2.23
N ALA A 138 -7.17 -5.05 2.23
CA ALA A 138 -6.21 -5.52 3.21
C ALA A 138 -6.58 -4.95 4.59
N ALA A 139 -6.34 -5.73 5.64
CA ALA A 139 -6.51 -5.23 6.99
C ALA A 139 -5.52 -4.09 7.22
N SER A 140 -6.03 -2.87 7.47
CA SER A 140 -5.14 -1.77 7.81
C SER A 140 -4.48 -2.09 9.16
N PRO A 141 -3.15 -1.94 9.30
CA PRO A 141 -2.54 -2.01 10.61
C PRO A 141 -3.13 -0.86 11.41
N VAL A 142 -3.97 -1.18 12.39
CA VAL A 142 -4.54 -0.18 13.31
C VAL A 142 -3.35 0.50 13.98
N PRO A 143 -3.09 1.79 13.73
CA PRO A 143 -1.95 2.45 14.35
C PRO A 143 -2.14 2.36 15.85
N GLU A 144 -1.16 1.80 16.57
CA GLU A 144 -1.15 1.86 18.02
C GLU A 144 -1.18 3.34 18.37
N PRO A 145 -2.27 3.83 18.96
CA PRO A 145 -2.48 5.26 19.00
C PRO A 145 -1.42 5.85 19.94
N GLY A 146 -0.79 6.94 19.50
CA GLY A 146 0.15 7.72 20.32
C GLY A 146 -0.44 8.16 21.67
N THR A 147 -1.73 7.92 21.92
CA THR A 147 -2.36 7.97 23.24
C THR A 147 -1.72 7.04 24.26
N LEU A 148 -1.15 5.88 23.93
CA LEU A 148 -0.45 5.06 24.93
C LEU A 148 0.86 5.72 25.38
N LEU A 149 1.61 6.29 24.43
CA LEU A 149 2.81 7.06 24.72
C LEU A 149 2.48 8.37 25.45
N LEU A 150 1.43 9.07 25.04
CA LEU A 150 0.94 10.31 25.66
C LEU A 150 0.37 10.06 27.07
N LEU A 151 -0.34 8.95 27.26
CA LEU A 151 -0.83 8.52 28.57
C LEU A 151 0.35 8.13 29.48
N GLY A 152 1.32 7.37 28.96
CA GLY A 152 2.53 6.99 29.69
C GLY A 152 3.36 8.20 30.11
N THR A 153 3.63 9.12 29.19
CA THR A 153 4.36 10.36 29.48
C THR A 153 3.56 11.33 30.36
N GLY A 154 2.23 11.36 30.22
CA GLY A 154 1.33 12.12 31.09
C GLY A 154 1.36 11.64 32.54
N ILE A 155 1.29 10.32 32.78
CA ILE A 155 1.39 9.72 34.12
C ILE A 155 2.75 10.02 34.76
N LEU A 156 3.84 9.85 34.00
CA LEU A 156 5.19 10.15 34.48
C LEU A 156 5.39 11.64 34.78
N GLY A 157 4.82 12.53 33.95
CA GLY A 157 4.82 13.97 34.17
C GLY A 157 4.11 14.38 35.46
N VAL A 158 2.93 13.81 35.72
CA VAL A 158 2.18 14.03 36.98
C VAL A 158 2.94 13.49 38.18
N ALA A 159 3.46 12.26 38.11
CA ALA A 159 4.23 11.64 39.19
C ALA A 159 5.51 12.44 39.53
N GLY A 160 6.23 12.92 38.52
CA GLY A 160 7.41 13.78 38.71
C GLY A 160 7.07 15.14 39.34
N SER A 161 5.89 15.68 39.03
CA SER A 161 5.40 16.96 39.57
C SER A 161 5.02 16.85 41.06
N LEU A 162 4.38 15.74 41.45
CA LEU A 162 4.02 15.45 42.83
C LEU A 162 5.25 15.22 43.72
N ARG A 163 6.29 14.54 43.19
CA ARG A 163 7.52 14.26 43.96
C ARG A 163 8.30 15.53 44.31
N ARG A 164 8.30 16.56 43.45
CA ARG A 164 8.99 17.83 43.75
C ARG A 164 8.36 18.62 44.89
N LYS A 165 7.04 18.50 45.09
CA LYS A 165 6.34 19.20 46.19
C LYS A 165 6.56 18.58 47.56
N ALA A 166 6.92 17.29 47.62
CA ALA A 166 7.13 16.57 48.88
C ALA A 166 8.52 16.79 49.52
N PHE A 167 9.48 17.35 48.79
CA PHE A 167 10.87 17.55 49.26
C PHE A 167 11.21 19.02 49.55
N THR A 168 10.24 19.94 49.57
CA THR A 168 10.46 21.37 49.83
C THR A 168 10.03 21.81 51.24
N HIS A 169 10.15 20.92 52.24
CA HIS A 169 9.92 21.24 53.65
C HIS A 169 11.20 21.06 54.47
#